data_AF-A0A955DWJ4-F1
#
_entry.id   AF-A0A955DWJ4-F1
#
_cell.length_a   1.000
_cell.length_b   1.000
_cell.length_c   1.000
_cell.angle_alpha   90.00
_cell.angle_beta   90.00
_cell.angle_gamma   90.00
#
_symmetry.space_group_name_H-M   'P 1'
#
loop_
_entity.id
_entity.type
_entity.pdbx_description
1 polymer ?
#
loop_
_entity_poly.entity_id
_entity_poly.type
_entity_poly.pdbx_seq_one_letter_code
_entity_poly.pdbx_strand_id
1 'polypeptide(L)' 'MNVSELLELAVLDAFGLLDDEEQHAFHRAFVASPPAVQAQLRREQTRFSHVEDLLPQVDPPAALRAAVLERIRAAEVE' A
#
# COMPACT_ATOMS: atom_id res chain seq x y z
N MET A 1 -6.88 2.97 -18.54
CA MET A 1 -6.88 1.65 -17.91
C MET A 1 -8.28 1.09 -17.88
N ASN A 2 -8.42 -0.18 -18.20
CA ASN A 2 -9.65 -0.93 -17.96
C ASN A 2 -9.65 -1.54 -16.54
N VAL A 3 -10.76 -2.16 -16.14
CA VAL A 3 -10.91 -2.74 -14.79
C VAL A 3 -9.98 -3.93 -14.55
N SER A 4 -9.67 -4.73 -15.58
CA SER A 4 -8.74 -5.87 -15.46
C SER A 4 -7.33 -5.39 -15.15
N GLU A 5 -6.84 -4.42 -15.92
CA GLU A 5 -5.52 -3.80 -15.71
C GLU A 5 -5.41 -3.18 -14.32
N LEU A 6 -6.47 -2.50 -13.85
CA LEU A 6 -6.51 -1.95 -12.51
C LEU A 6 -6.43 -3.02 -11.41
N LEU A 7 -7.09 -4.17 -11.60
CA LEU A 7 -7.04 -5.26 -10.64
C LEU A 7 -5.63 -5.88 -10.57
N GLU A 8 -4.97 -6.05 -11.71
CA GLU A 8 -3.60 -6.57 -11.77
C GLU A 8 -2.63 -5.63 -11.05
N LEU A 9 -2.66 -4.33 -11.38
CA LEU A 9 -1.82 -3.32 -10.74
C LEU A 9 -2.15 -3.14 -9.25
N ALA A 10 -3.41 -3.31 -8.84
CA ALA A 10 -3.78 -3.24 -7.43
C ALA A 10 -3.08 -4.32 -6.59
N VAL A 11 -2.90 -5.53 -7.13
CA VAL A 11 -2.16 -6.59 -6.42
C VAL A 11 -0.69 -6.22 -6.27
N LEU A 12 -0.07 -5.70 -7.34
CA LEU A 12 1.33 -5.27 -7.31
C LEU A 12 1.55 -4.08 -6.37
N ASP A 13 0.61 -3.12 -6.37
CA ASP A 13 0.61 -1.97 -5.45
C ASP A 13 0.56 -2.42 -3.98
N ALA A 14 -0.25 -3.44 -3.67
CA ALA A 14 -0.34 -3.98 -2.30
C ALA A 14 0.99 -4.55 -1.78
N PHE A 15 1.86 -5.01 -2.68
CA PHE A 15 3.21 -5.50 -2.35
C PHE A 15 4.31 -4.45 -2.52
N GLY A 16 3.97 -3.22 -2.95
CA GLY A 16 4.95 -2.17 -3.25
C GLY A 16 5.85 -2.51 -4.44
N LEU A 17 5.32 -3.23 -5.44
CA LEU A 17 6.08 -3.73 -6.60
C LEU A 17 5.91 -2.88 -7.87
N LEU A 18 5.09 -1.83 -7.82
CA LEU A 18 4.94 -0.91 -8.95
C LEU A 18 6.16 0.01 -9.03
N ASP A 19 6.62 0.30 -10.24
CA ASP A 19 7.54 1.41 -10.46
C ASP A 19 6.84 2.78 -10.31
N ASP A 20 7.61 3.86 -10.32
CA ASP A 20 7.08 5.21 -10.11
C ASP A 20 6.02 5.59 -11.16
N GLU A 21 6.23 5.22 -12.43
CA GLU A 21 5.31 5.53 -13.52
C GLU A 21 4.00 4.75 -13.37
N GLU A 22 4.11 3.46 -13.10
CA GLU A 22 2.99 2.55 -12.86
C GLU A 22 2.18 2.99 -11.64
N GLN A 23 2.84 3.33 -10.53
CA GLN A 23 2.17 3.80 -9.33
C GLN A 23 1.39 5.09 -9.59
N HIS A 24 2.00 6.06 -10.28
CA HIS A 24 1.32 7.29 -10.65
C HIS A 24 0.13 7.04 -11.60
N ALA A 25 0.29 6.16 -12.58
CA ALA A 25 -0.77 5.81 -13.50
C ALA A 25 -1.93 5.10 -12.80
N PHE A 26 -1.63 4.15 -11.92
CA PHE A 26 -2.59 3.42 -11.10
C PHE A 26 -3.38 4.38 -10.20
N HIS A 27 -2.71 5.26 -9.46
CA HIS A 27 -3.39 6.22 -8.58
C HIS A 27 -4.34 7.15 -9.34
N ARG A 28 -3.93 7.68 -10.49
CA ARG A 28 -4.82 8.50 -11.33
C ARG A 28 -6.05 7.71 -11.79
N ALA A 29 -5.86 6.49 -12.27
CA ALA A 29 -6.93 5.64 -12.75
C ALA A 29 -7.87 5.16 -11.63
N PHE A 30 -7.33 4.88 -10.44
CA PHE A 30 -8.09 4.54 -9.23
C PHE A 30 -9.02 5.70 -8.84
N VAL A 31 -8.50 6.92 -8.73
CA VAL A 31 -9.29 8.11 -8.36
C VAL A 31 -10.39 8.39 -9.38
N ALA A 32 -10.11 8.19 -10.67
CA ALA A 32 -11.07 8.39 -11.75
C ALA A 32 -12.13 7.26 -11.88
N SER A 33 -11.94 6.12 -11.20
CA SER A 33 -12.82 4.96 -11.31
C SER A 33 -14.13 5.15 -10.53
N PRO A 34 -15.24 4.49 -10.93
CA PRO A 34 -16.48 4.51 -10.16
C PRO A 34 -16.28 3.98 -8.73
N PRO A 35 -17.07 4.45 -7.73
CA PRO A 35 -16.91 4.04 -6.34
C PRO A 35 -16.97 2.52 -6.11
N ALA A 36 -17.80 1.80 -6.87
CA ALA A 36 -17.88 0.35 -6.79
C ALA A 36 -16.56 -0.35 -7.20
N VAL A 37 -15.88 0.19 -8.21
CA VAL A 37 -14.58 -0.31 -8.68
C VAL A 37 -13.50 0.03 -7.67
N GLN A 38 -13.46 1.26 -7.15
CA GLN A 38 -12.52 1.65 -6.09
C GLN A 38 -12.64 0.72 -4.87
N ALA A 39 -13.87 0.44 -4.44
CA ALA A 39 -14.13 -0.48 -3.33
C ALA A 39 -13.66 -1.90 -3.64
N GLN A 40 -13.81 -2.38 -4.88
CA GLN A 40 -13.28 -3.68 -5.29
C GLN A 40 -11.75 -3.72 -5.23
N LEU A 41 -11.07 -2.71 -5.78
CA LEU A 41 -9.61 -2.62 -5.76
C LEU A 41 -9.08 -2.63 -4.33
N ARG A 42 -9.68 -1.85 -3.42
CA ARG A 42 -9.29 -1.83 -2.00
C ARG A 42 -9.52 -3.17 -1.29
N ARG A 43 -10.57 -3.91 -1.63
CA ARG A 43 -10.78 -5.26 -1.09
C ARG A 43 -9.69 -6.22 -1.53
N GLU A 44 -9.31 -6.21 -2.80
CA GLU A 44 -8.22 -7.07 -3.28
C GLU A 44 -6.89 -6.68 -2.64
N GLN A 45 -6.58 -5.38 -2.57
CA GLN A 45 -5.36 -4.91 -1.88
C GLN A 45 -5.29 -5.36 -0.42
N THR A 46 -6.40 -5.24 0.31
CA THR A 46 -6.51 -5.70 1.70
C THR A 46 -6.33 -7.22 1.79
N ARG A 47 -6.92 -7.97 0.86
CA ARG A 47 -6.78 -9.42 0.82
C ARG A 47 -5.31 -9.85 0.66
N PHE A 48 -4.53 -9.12 -0.13
CA PHE A 48 -3.12 -9.42 -0.34
C PHE A 48 -2.19 -8.86 0.75
N SER A 49 -2.58 -7.79 1.46
CA SER A 49 -1.80 -7.30 2.60
C SER A 49 -1.82 -8.25 3.80
N HIS A 50 -2.82 -9.14 3.89
CA HIS A 50 -2.90 -10.17 4.94
C HIS A 50 -1.99 -11.39 4.68
N VAL A 51 -1.17 -11.37 3.62
CA VAL A 51 -0.11 -12.38 3.42
C VAL A 51 0.94 -12.34 4.54
N GLU A 52 0.94 -11.31 5.38
CA GLU A 52 1.72 -11.24 6.62
C GLU A 52 1.50 -12.44 7.56
N ASP A 53 0.34 -13.10 7.51
CA ASP A 53 0.07 -14.34 8.26
C ASP A 53 1.01 -15.50 7.84
N LEU A 54 1.60 -15.42 6.64
CA LEU A 54 2.61 -16.38 6.14
C LEU A 54 4.04 -16.00 6.54
N LEU A 55 4.25 -14.80 7.10
CA LEU A 55 5.57 -14.33 7.49
C LEU A 55 5.93 -14.77 8.91
N PRO A 56 7.24 -14.95 9.21
CA PRO A 56 7.69 -15.22 10.56
C PRO A 56 7.26 -14.10 11.51
N GLN A 57 6.66 -14.48 12.64
CA GLN A 57 6.37 -13.54 13.72
C GLN A 57 7.68 -13.19 14.40
N VAL A 58 8.18 -11.98 14.15
CA VAL A 58 9.43 -11.46 14.71
C VAL A 58 9.15 -10.29 15.63
N ASP A 59 9.78 -10.29 16.81
CA ASP A 59 9.73 -9.13 17.68
C ASP A 59 10.63 -8.03 17.11
N PRO A 60 10.13 -6.79 16.95
CA PRO A 60 10.97 -5.68 16.54
C PRO A 60 12.00 -5.37 17.65
N PRO A 61 13.18 -4.82 17.29
CA PRO A 61 14.16 -4.38 18.28
C PRO A 61 13.53 -3.39 19.27
N ALA A 62 13.81 -3.53 20.57
CA ALA A 62 13.22 -2.70 21.62
C ALA A 62 13.40 -1.19 21.40
N ALA A 63 14.51 -0.79 20.75
CA ALA A 63 14.82 0.60 20.43
C ALA A 63 14.02 1.18 19.25
N LEU A 64 13.42 0.34 18.38
CA LEU A 64 12.78 0.78 17.13
C LEU A 64 11.65 1.77 17.39
N ARG A 65 10.82 1.51 18.40
CA ARG A 65 9.71 2.41 18.76
C ARG A 65 10.20 3.80 19.14
N ALA A 66 11.29 3.89 19.91
CA ALA A 66 11.86 5.18 20.31
C ALA A 66 12.39 5.95 19.10
N ALA A 67 13.11 5.27 18.21
CA ALA A 67 13.66 5.86 16.99
C ALA A 67 12.57 6.38 16.03
N VAL A 68 11.46 5.64 15.86
CA VAL A 68 10.33 6.08 15.04
C VAL A 68 9.67 7.33 15.62
N LEU A 69 9.42 7.35 16.93
CA LEU A 69 8.78 8.50 17.58
C LEU A 69 9.64 9.76 17.55
N GLU A 70 10.96 9.62 17.69
CA GLU A 70 11.90 10.72 17.52
C GLU A 70 11.83 11.30 16.10
N ARG A 71 11.81 10.43 15.08
CA ARG A 71 11.73 10.85 13.68
C ARG A 71 10.42 11.55 13.32
N ILE A 72 9.29 11.08 13.85
CA ILE A 72 7.98 11.74 13.67
C ILE A 72 8.01 13.14 14.26
N ARG A 73 8.48 13.29 15.51
CA ARG A 73 8.58 14.61 16.16
C ARG A 73 9.48 15.57 15.39
N ALA A 74 10.59 15.07 14.82
CA ALA A 74 11.47 15.90 14.01
C ALA A 74 10.78 16.42 12.74
N ALA A 75 9.92 15.60 12.10
CA ALA A 75 9.20 15.98 10.89
C ALA A 75 8.00 16.93 11.14
N GLU A 76 7.45 16.95 12.35
CA GLU A 76 6.37 17.89 12.73
C GLU A 76 6.89 19.32 13.04
N VAL A 77 8.20 19.50 13.19
CA VAL A 77 8.84 20.78 13.54
C VAL A 77 9.43 21.49 12.30
N GLU A 78 9.48 20.81 11.15
CA GLU A 78 9.90 21.35 9.84
C GLU A 78 8.71 21.84 9.02
#